data_AF-A0A9X8ZDI4-F1
#
_entry.id   AF-A0A9X8ZDI4-F1
#
_cell.length_a   1.000
_cell.length_b   1.000
_cell.length_c   1.000
_cell.angle_alpha   90.00
_cell.angle_beta   90.00
_cell.angle_gamma   90.00
#
_symmetry.space_group_name_H-M   'P 1'
#
loop_
_entity.id
_entity.type
_entity.pdbx_description
1 polymer ?
#
loop_
_entity_poly.entity_id
_entity_poly.type
_entity_poly.pdbx_seq_one_letter_code
_entity_poly.pdbx_strand_id
1 'polypeptide(L)'
;MRVLLELIRIILIFGIAGTIISSVVNGIYINIGVNQYGWLGSIAILILLFVWYRNKLQFSGWYSGKGKEKLPKSASQILILCSLFLLCAPPVLSLVPMIFH
;
A
#
# COMPACT_ATOMS: atom_id res chain seq x y z
N MET A 1 16.98 4.62 -21.49
CA MET A 1 17.00 3.20 -21.03
C MET A 1 16.89 3.03 -19.52
N ARG A 2 17.68 3.74 -18.67
CA ARG A 2 17.64 3.53 -17.20
C ARG A 2 16.28 3.79 -16.54
N VAL A 3 15.50 4.74 -17.05
CA VAL A 3 14.14 5.03 -16.55
C VAL A 3 13.16 3.89 -16.81
N LEU A 4 13.23 3.24 -17.99
CA LEU A 4 12.38 2.10 -18.32
C LEU A 4 12.67 0.90 -17.40
N LEU A 5 13.95 0.64 -17.09
CA LEU A 5 14.34 -0.41 -16.16
C LEU A 5 13.80 -0.15 -14.74
N GLU A 6 13.82 1.10 -14.29
CA GLU A 6 13.27 1.46 -12.99
C GLU A 6 11.73 1.33 -12.96
N LEU A 7 11.05 1.68 -14.07
CA LEU A 7 9.60 1.48 -14.19
C LEU A 7 9.23 -0.01 -14.15
N ILE A 8 9.95 -0.86 -14.88
CA ILE A 8 9.76 -2.32 -14.85
C ILE A 8 9.97 -2.84 -13.43
N ARG A 9 11.00 -2.37 -12.72
CA ARG A 9 11.27 -2.73 -11.34
C ARG A 9 10.12 -2.34 -10.41
N ILE A 10 9.57 -1.14 -10.57
CA ILE A 10 8.40 -0.69 -9.79
C ILE A 10 7.21 -1.60 -10.07
N ILE A 11 6.89 -1.88 -11.34
CA ILE A 11 5.77 -2.74 -11.73
C ILE A 11 5.93 -4.14 -11.14
N LEU A 12 7.13 -4.73 -11.21
CA LEU A 12 7.39 -6.06 -10.63
C LEU A 12 7.24 -6.06 -9.10
N ILE A 13 7.80 -5.08 -8.41
CA ILE A 13 7.70 -4.98 -6.95
C ILE A 13 6.24 -4.78 -6.53
N PHE A 14 5.54 -3.83 -7.14
CA PHE A 14 4.16 -3.51 -6.79
C PHE A 14 3.20 -4.62 -7.19
N GLY A 15 3.39 -5.23 -8.35
CA GLY A 15 2.59 -6.36 -8.82
C GLY A 15 2.74 -7.58 -7.91
N ILE A 16 3.98 -8.01 -7.65
CA ILE A 16 4.22 -9.23 -6.85
C ILE A 16 3.94 -8.98 -5.37
N ALA A 17 4.56 -7.96 -4.76
CA ALA A 17 4.36 -7.71 -3.34
C ALA A 17 2.93 -7.25 -3.04
N GLY A 18 2.35 -6.42 -3.90
CA GLY A 18 0.97 -5.94 -3.73
C GLY A 18 -0.04 -7.08 -3.80
N THR A 19 0.08 -8.00 -4.76
CA THR A 19 -0.85 -9.15 -4.87
C THR A 19 -0.69 -10.11 -3.70
N ILE A 20 0.55 -10.43 -3.28
CA ILE A 20 0.81 -11.33 -2.15
C ILE A 20 0.23 -10.74 -0.87
N ILE A 21 0.59 -9.49 -0.53
CA ILE A 21 0.14 -8.84 0.70
C ILE A 21 -1.39 -8.64 0.66
N SER A 22 -1.94 -8.24 -0.48
CA SER A 22 -3.40 -8.02 -0.61
C SER A 22 -4.18 -9.31 -0.50
N SER A 23 -3.66 -10.44 -0.98
CA SER A 23 -4.29 -11.75 -0.81
C SER A 23 -4.34 -12.15 0.66
N VAL A 24 -3.25 -11.93 1.41
CA VAL A 24 -3.20 -12.20 2.86
C VAL A 24 -4.20 -11.33 3.61
N VAL A 25 -4.19 -10.01 3.36
CA VAL A 25 -5.09 -9.07 4.03
C VAL A 25 -6.56 -9.35 3.70
N ASN A 26 -6.87 -9.65 2.44
CA ASN A 26 -8.23 -10.02 2.05
C ASN A 26 -8.66 -11.36 2.68
N GLY A 27 -7.73 -12.32 2.80
CA GLY A 27 -7.97 -13.55 3.54
C GLY A 27 -8.34 -13.27 5.00
N ILE A 28 -7.66 -12.33 5.66
CA ILE A 28 -8.01 -11.90 7.03
C ILE A 28 -9.42 -11.30 7.05
N TYR A 29 -9.74 -10.38 6.14
CA TYR A 29 -11.08 -9.77 6.05
C TYR A 29 -12.19 -10.81 5.90
N ILE A 30 -12.03 -11.77 5.00
CA ILE A 30 -13.01 -12.85 4.79
C ILE A 30 -13.16 -13.70 6.06
N ASN A 31 -12.06 -14.04 6.75
CA ASN A 31 -12.10 -14.83 7.98
C ASN A 31 -12.82 -14.12 9.14
N ILE A 32 -12.85 -12.78 9.15
CA ILE A 32 -13.60 -11.99 10.14
C ILE A 32 -15.00 -11.58 9.64
N GLY A 33 -15.48 -12.16 8.54
CA GLY A 33 -16.83 -11.93 8.00
C GLY A 33 -16.98 -10.65 7.17
N VAL A 34 -15.87 -9.99 6.79
CA VAL A 34 -15.87 -8.75 6.02
C VAL A 34 -15.73 -9.06 4.53
N ASN A 35 -16.85 -9.01 3.81
CA ASN A 35 -16.91 -9.29 2.37
C ASN A 35 -17.03 -8.04 1.49
N GLN A 36 -17.17 -6.86 2.10
CA GLN A 36 -17.30 -5.59 1.41
C GLN A 36 -16.08 -4.70 1.69
N TYR A 37 -15.84 -3.71 0.82
CA TYR A 37 -14.79 -2.69 1.00
C TYR A 37 -13.33 -3.20 1.02
N GLY A 38 -13.05 -4.49 0.80
CA GLY A 38 -11.70 -5.05 0.82
C GLY A 38 -10.68 -4.35 -0.12
N TRP A 39 -11.16 -3.71 -1.19
CA TRP A 39 -10.36 -2.88 -2.09
C TRP A 39 -9.68 -1.67 -1.40
N LEU A 40 -10.25 -1.17 -0.29
CA LEU A 40 -9.60 -0.15 0.55
C LEU A 40 -8.30 -0.67 1.18
N GLY A 41 -8.28 -1.96 1.56
CA GLY A 41 -7.08 -2.64 2.03
C GLY A 41 -6.02 -2.71 0.94
N SER A 42 -6.41 -2.99 -0.31
CA SER A 42 -5.49 -2.98 -1.46
C SER A 42 -4.88 -1.58 -1.69
N ILE A 43 -5.67 -0.51 -1.57
CA ILE A 43 -5.16 0.87 -1.67
C ILE A 43 -4.16 1.17 -0.55
N ALA A 44 -4.47 0.77 0.70
CA ALA A 44 -3.56 0.95 1.82
C ALA A 44 -2.21 0.28 1.58
N ILE A 45 -2.23 -0.95 1.06
CA ILE A 45 -1.00 -1.70 0.72
C ILE A 45 -0.20 -0.96 -0.35
N LEU A 46 -0.84 -0.42 -1.38
CA LEU A 46 -0.14 0.36 -2.42
C LEU A 46 0.53 1.61 -1.84
N ILE A 47 -0.12 2.29 -0.89
CA ILE A 47 0.46 3.44 -0.18
C ILE A 47 1.69 3.02 0.64
N LEU A 48 1.60 1.91 1.38
CA LEU A 48 2.73 1.38 2.15
C LEU A 48 3.91 0.98 1.25
N LEU A 49 3.64 0.29 0.14
CA LEU A 49 4.65 -0.07 -0.85
C LEU A 49 5.28 1.18 -1.47
N PHE A 50 4.51 2.22 -1.74
CA PHE A 50 5.01 3.51 -2.21
C PHE A 50 5.96 4.17 -1.22
N VAL A 51 5.58 4.27 0.06
CA VAL A 51 6.44 4.83 1.11
C VAL A 51 7.73 4.01 1.24
N TRP A 52 7.62 2.68 1.26
CA TRP A 52 8.78 1.78 1.37
C TRP A 52 9.71 1.89 0.16
N TYR A 53 9.13 1.96 -1.04
CA TYR A 53 9.89 2.12 -2.27
C TYR A 53 10.64 3.45 -2.29
N ARG A 54 9.95 4.57 -2.05
CA ARG A 54 10.54 5.93 -2.07
C ARG A 54 11.61 6.14 -0.99
N ASN A 55 11.53 5.45 0.15
CA ASN A 55 12.48 5.65 1.25
C ASN A 55 13.63 4.65 1.29
N LYS A 56 13.47 3.46 0.70
CA LYS A 56 14.47 2.39 0.76
C LYS A 56 14.80 1.79 -0.61
N LEU A 57 13.83 1.20 -1.30
CA LEU A 57 14.12 0.38 -2.50
C LEU A 57 14.61 1.21 -3.70
N GLN A 58 14.15 2.46 -3.82
CA GLN A 58 14.61 3.35 -4.88
C GLN A 58 16.12 3.63 -4.77
N PHE A 59 16.71 3.54 -3.58
CA PHE A 59 18.14 3.84 -3.38
C PHE A 59 19.07 2.76 -3.92
N SER A 60 18.60 1.52 -3.99
CA SER A 60 19.33 0.40 -4.60
C SER A 60 19.11 0.25 -6.11
N GLY A 61 18.39 1.17 -6.73
CA GLY A 61 18.10 1.15 -8.17
C GLY A 61 19.22 1.70 -9.05
N TRP A 62 19.01 1.62 -10.36
CA TRP A 62 19.98 2.01 -11.39
C TRP A 62 19.88 3.49 -11.78
N TYR A 63 18.86 4.19 -11.29
CA TYR A 63 18.64 5.61 -11.53
C TYR A 63 19.30 6.48 -10.43
N SER A 64 20.19 7.39 -10.84
CA SER A 64 20.88 8.37 -9.98
C SER A 64 20.51 9.83 -10.32
N GLY A 65 19.33 10.06 -10.89
CA GLY A 65 18.88 11.43 -11.22
C GLY A 65 18.32 12.20 -10.02
N LYS A 66 18.06 13.50 -10.22
CA LYS A 66 17.64 14.49 -9.22
C LYS A 66 16.36 14.15 -8.42
N GLY A 67 15.57 13.16 -8.87
CA GLY A 67 14.35 12.71 -8.18
C GLY A 67 14.59 11.64 -7.09
N LYS A 68 15.84 11.25 -6.84
CA LYS A 68 16.24 10.23 -5.86
C LYS A 68 16.34 10.80 -4.45
N GLU A 69 15.25 11.41 -4.00
CA GLU A 69 15.13 11.98 -2.66
C GLU A 69 14.14 11.16 -1.83
N LYS A 70 14.46 10.98 -0.54
CA LYS A 70 13.52 10.36 0.40
C LYS A 70 12.30 11.26 0.55
N LEU A 71 11.16 10.66 0.87
CA LEU A 71 10.03 11.45 1.32
C LEU A 71 10.42 12.18 2.62
N PRO A 72 9.98 13.43 2.82
CA PRO A 72 10.07 14.07 4.11
C PRO A 72 9.49 13.17 5.20
N LYS A 73 10.07 13.23 6.40
CA LYS A 73 9.67 12.37 7.52
C LYS A 73 8.18 12.51 7.83
N SER A 74 7.67 13.74 7.84
CA SER A 74 6.25 14.05 8.04
C SER A 74 5.36 13.41 6.98
N ALA A 75 5.67 13.58 5.69
CA ALA A 75 4.90 12.98 4.60
C ALA A 75 4.88 11.44 4.69
N SER A 76 6.02 10.82 5.01
CA SER A 76 6.10 9.37 5.23
C SER A 76 5.20 8.92 6.38
N GLN A 77 5.24 9.63 7.51
CA GLN A 77 4.42 9.33 8.69
C GLN A 77 2.94 9.49 8.40
N ILE A 78 2.53 10.56 7.73
CA ILE A 78 1.13 10.81 7.36
C ILE A 78 0.63 9.70 6.44
N LEU A 79 1.37 9.35 5.39
CA LEU A 79 0.98 8.29 4.46
C LEU A 79 0.86 6.92 5.16
N ILE A 80 1.79 6.61 6.06
CA ILE A 80 1.70 5.38 6.87
C ILE A 80 0.45 5.42 7.74
N LEU A 81 0.20 6.51 8.48
CA LEU A 81 -1.00 6.62 9.32
C LEU A 81 -2.28 6.50 8.49
N CYS A 82 -2.39 7.20 7.37
CA CYS A 82 -3.52 7.08 6.44
C CYS A 82 -3.71 5.64 5.97
N SER A 83 -2.62 4.94 5.59
CA SER A 83 -2.73 3.54 5.18
C SER A 83 -3.19 2.61 6.30
N LEU A 84 -2.78 2.85 7.54
CA LEU A 84 -3.26 2.08 8.69
C LEU A 84 -4.75 2.32 8.94
N PHE A 85 -5.22 3.56 8.82
CA PHE A 85 -6.66 3.86 8.88
C PHE A 85 -7.43 3.17 7.76
N LEU A 86 -6.92 3.19 6.52
CA LEU A 86 -7.56 2.49 5.39
C LEU A 86 -7.57 0.96 5.57
N LEU A 87 -6.54 0.35 6.19
CA LEU A 87 -6.54 -1.08 6.50
C LEU A 87 -7.62 -1.47 7.50
N CYS A 88 -7.93 -0.58 8.45
CA CYS A 88 -8.99 -0.78 9.43
C CYS A 88 -10.38 -0.38 8.90
N ALA A 89 -10.47 0.32 7.77
CA ALA A 89 -11.74 0.81 7.26
C ALA A 89 -12.73 -0.30 6.87
N PRO A 90 -12.35 -1.40 6.18
CA PRO A 90 -13.30 -2.45 5.80
C PRO A 90 -14.08 -3.05 6.98
N PRO A 91 -13.45 -3.54 8.08
CA PRO A 91 -14.21 -4.05 9.22
C PRO A 91 -15.06 -2.99 9.91
N VAL A 92 -14.57 -1.75 10.03
CA VAL A 92 -15.35 -0.66 10.65
C VAL A 92 -16.60 -0.34 9.82
N LEU A 93 -16.46 -0.21 8.50
CA LEU A 93 -17.56 0.09 7.60
C LEU A 93 -18.56 -1.05 7.50
N SER A 94 -18.13 -2.31 7.60
CA SER A 94 -19.05 -3.45 7.63
C SER A 94 -19.91 -3.51 8.89
N LEU A 95 -19.49 -2.87 9.99
CA LEU A 95 -20.26 -2.79 11.23
C LEU A 95 -21.30 -1.66 11.21
N VAL A 96 -21.12 -0.63 10.39
CA VAL A 96 -22.04 0.52 10.31
C VAL A 96 -23.49 0.10 10.03
N PRO A 97 -23.80 -0.77 9.05
CA PRO A 97 -25.17 -1.21 8.80
C PRO A 97 -25.81 -1.95 9.99
N MET A 98 -25.02 -2.56 10.86
CA MET A 98 -25.49 -3.33 12.02
C MET A 98 -25.90 -2.42 13.20
N ILE A 99 -25.44 -1.17 13.23
CA ILE A 99 -25.71 -0.21 14.31
C ILE A 99 -26.99 0.60 14.05
N PHE A 100 -27.38 0.77 12.77
CA PHE A 100 -28.52 1.59 12.36
C PHE A 100 -29.79 0.79 12.04
N HIS A 101 -29.81 -0.50 12.43
CA HIS A 101 -30.96 -1.41 12.33
C HIS A 101 -31.37 -1.89 13.71
#